data_AF-D0UQL9-F1
#
_entry.id   AF-D0UQL9-F1
#
_cell.length_a   1.000
_cell.length_b   1.000
_cell.length_c   1.000
_cell.angle_alpha   90.00
_cell.angle_beta   90.00
_cell.angle_gamma   90.00
#
_symmetry.space_group_name_H-M   'P 1'
#
loop_
_entity.id
_entity.type
_entity.pdbx_description
1 polymer ?
#
loop_
_entity_poly.entity_id
_entity_poly.type
_entity_poly.pdbx_seq_one_letter_code
_entity_poly.pdbx_strand_id
1 'polypeptide(L)'
;IEEVDAIIDKSGSVVSAEIQGYIDCCIKLSGMPDLSLTFLNPRLFDDVSFHPCVRFRRWESERILSFVPPDGNFRLMSYHIGSHNMVAIPLYVRHHISFKDIAGGKMDITVGAKQTMGKTVENVVLEIPMPKSVLNVTLTPGQGKYSFDPVSKVMTWEVGRIEVGRMPNIRGTINLQSGTSAPESNPAISIQFTINQLAVSGLKVNRL
;
A
#
# COMPACT_ATOMS: atom_id res chain seq x y z
N ILE A 1 6.75 10.20 -4.93
CA ILE A 1 6.03 9.43 -3.88
C ILE A 1 4.84 8.78 -4.57
N GLU A 2 4.51 7.55 -4.20
CA GLU A 2 3.38 6.81 -4.74
C GLU A 2 2.57 6.20 -3.59
N GLU A 3 1.26 6.20 -3.76
CA GLU A 3 0.26 5.52 -2.95
C GLU A 3 -0.37 4.42 -3.83
N VAL A 4 -0.58 3.24 -3.26
CA VAL A 4 -1.13 2.09 -3.97
C VAL A 4 -2.38 1.61 -3.25
N ASP A 5 -3.50 1.70 -3.96
CA ASP A 5 -4.78 1.20 -3.50
C ASP A 5 -5.09 -0.11 -4.24
N ALA A 6 -5.39 -1.17 -3.49
CA ALA A 6 -5.66 -2.47 -4.07
C ALA A 6 -6.70 -3.27 -3.28
N ILE A 7 -7.58 -3.94 -4.02
CA ILE A 7 -8.52 -4.94 -3.47
C ILE A 7 -8.04 -6.31 -3.94
N ILE A 8 -7.81 -7.20 -2.98
CA ILE A 8 -7.36 -8.57 -3.22
C ILE A 8 -8.42 -9.51 -2.67
N ASP A 9 -8.84 -10.49 -3.48
CA ASP A 9 -9.80 -11.49 -3.04
C ASP A 9 -9.17 -12.55 -2.11
N LYS A 10 -10.00 -13.41 -1.53
CA LYS A 10 -9.58 -14.49 -0.64
C LYS A 10 -8.65 -15.54 -1.28
N SER A 11 -8.55 -15.58 -2.61
CA SER A 11 -7.66 -16.48 -3.35
C SER A 11 -6.28 -15.85 -3.59
N GLY A 12 -6.12 -14.56 -3.28
CA GLY A 12 -4.91 -13.78 -3.57
C GLY A 12 -4.91 -13.14 -4.96
N SER A 13 -6.05 -13.15 -5.66
CA SER A 13 -6.21 -12.51 -6.96
C SER A 13 -6.52 -11.02 -6.80
N VAL A 14 -5.90 -10.18 -7.62
CA VAL A 14 -6.13 -8.74 -7.63
C VAL A 14 -7.47 -8.46 -8.30
N VAL A 15 -8.41 -7.86 -7.57
CA VAL A 15 -9.73 -7.44 -8.07
C VAL A 15 -9.62 -6.05 -8.70
N SER A 16 -8.94 -5.13 -8.01
CA SER A 16 -8.60 -3.81 -8.50
C SER A 16 -7.26 -3.38 -7.91
N ALA A 17 -6.51 -2.59 -8.66
CA ALA A 17 -5.32 -1.93 -8.18
C ALA A 17 -5.09 -0.66 -8.99
N GLU A 18 -4.74 0.42 -8.29
CA GLU A 18 -4.41 1.72 -8.88
C GLU A 18 -3.27 2.37 -8.11
N ILE A 19 -2.60 3.30 -8.77
CA ILE A 19 -1.50 4.06 -8.17
C ILE A 19 -1.73 5.54 -8.39
N GLN A 20 -1.65 6.30 -7.30
CA GLN A 20 -1.61 7.74 -7.31
C GLN A 20 -0.20 8.17 -6.93
N GLY A 21 0.39 9.06 -7.71
CA GLY A 21 1.75 9.50 -7.46
C GLY A 21 1.94 10.98 -7.69
N TYR A 22 3.03 11.49 -7.15
CA TYR A 22 3.47 12.85 -7.39
C TYR A 22 4.99 12.97 -7.32
N ILE A 23 5.49 13.99 -7.99
CA ILE A 23 6.90 14.38 -8.01
C ILE A 23 6.98 15.77 -7.38
N ASP A 24 7.55 15.83 -6.19
CA ASP A 24 7.92 17.09 -5.54
C ASP A 24 9.40 17.38 -5.81
N CYS A 25 9.72 18.65 -6.00
CA CYS A 25 11.06 19.14 -6.26
C CYS A 25 11.51 20.05 -5.12
N CYS A 26 12.80 19.98 -4.78
CA CYS A 26 13.49 20.94 -3.93
C CYS A 26 14.59 21.60 -4.77
N ILE A 27 14.36 22.85 -5.20
CA ILE A 27 15.23 23.56 -6.13
C ILE A 27 16.08 24.58 -5.39
N LYS A 28 17.40 24.41 -5.54
CA LYS A 28 18.44 25.28 -4.98
C LYS A 28 19.47 25.60 -6.06
N LEU A 29 19.00 26.22 -7.14
CA LEU A 29 19.79 26.58 -8.31
C LEU A 29 19.84 28.10 -8.43
N SER A 30 20.94 28.65 -8.93
CA SER A 30 21.08 30.10 -9.13
C SER A 30 20.55 30.53 -10.51
N GLY A 31 19.94 31.72 -10.59
CA GLY A 31 19.47 32.30 -11.84
C GLY A 31 18.14 31.71 -12.30
N MET A 32 17.97 31.54 -13.62
CA MET A 32 16.77 30.98 -14.24
C MET A 32 17.13 29.71 -15.04
N PRO A 33 17.36 28.57 -14.36
CA PRO A 33 17.75 27.34 -15.02
C PRO A 33 16.60 26.76 -15.85
N ASP A 34 16.89 26.29 -17.06
CA ASP A 34 15.95 25.54 -17.89
C ASP A 34 16.23 24.04 -17.77
N LEU A 35 15.31 23.30 -17.15
CA LEU A 35 15.47 21.88 -16.85
C LEU A 35 14.69 21.00 -17.83
N SER A 36 15.20 19.79 -18.09
CA SER A 36 14.56 18.81 -18.98
C SER A 36 14.57 17.41 -18.36
N LEU A 37 13.51 17.09 -17.63
CA LEU A 37 13.30 15.78 -17.01
C LEU A 37 12.65 14.80 -18.00
N THR A 38 13.19 13.59 -18.08
CA THR A 38 12.64 12.50 -18.92
C THR A 38 12.55 11.19 -18.14
N PHE A 39 11.61 10.33 -18.52
CA PHE A 39 11.41 9.01 -17.92
C PHE A 39 11.78 7.90 -18.91
N LEU A 40 12.14 6.73 -18.39
CA LEU A 40 12.35 5.53 -19.21
C LEU A 40 11.02 4.97 -19.73
N ASN A 41 9.95 5.14 -18.95
CA ASN A 41 8.63 4.56 -19.16
C ASN A 41 7.52 5.61 -19.01
N PRO A 42 7.52 6.71 -19.80
CA PRO A 42 6.53 7.78 -19.68
C PRO A 42 5.12 7.36 -20.11
N ARG A 43 4.96 6.19 -20.73
CA ARG A 43 3.65 5.64 -21.11
C ARG A 43 2.87 5.05 -19.94
N LEU A 44 3.46 4.97 -18.75
CA LEU A 44 2.76 4.51 -17.55
C LEU A 44 1.73 5.52 -17.05
N PHE A 45 1.89 6.80 -17.37
CA PHE A 45 0.97 7.82 -16.89
C PHE A 45 -0.33 7.79 -17.70
N ASP A 46 -1.45 7.55 -17.02
CA ASP A 46 -2.78 7.62 -17.62
C ASP A 46 -3.29 9.06 -17.56
N ASP A 47 -3.36 9.63 -16.36
CA ASP A 47 -3.73 11.04 -16.12
C ASP A 47 -2.62 11.80 -15.41
N VAL A 48 -2.43 13.06 -15.80
CA VAL A 48 -1.36 13.93 -15.28
C VAL A 48 -1.84 15.35 -15.05
N SER A 49 -1.41 15.93 -13.94
CA SER A 49 -1.56 17.35 -13.64
C SER A 49 -0.20 17.98 -13.43
N PHE A 50 0.05 19.13 -14.03
CA PHE A 50 1.36 19.78 -14.02
C PHE A 50 1.35 21.09 -13.24
N HIS A 51 2.51 21.41 -12.67
CA HIS A 51 2.78 22.77 -12.22
C HIS A 51 2.75 23.75 -13.41
N PRO A 52 2.30 25.01 -13.24
CA PRO A 52 2.28 26.01 -14.31
C PRO A 52 3.62 26.31 -14.97
N CYS A 53 4.74 25.93 -14.34
CA CYS A 53 6.08 26.12 -14.92
C CYS A 53 6.42 25.12 -16.04
N VAL A 54 5.62 24.06 -16.21
CA VAL A 54 5.83 23.01 -17.21
C VAL A 54 5.30 23.44 -18.58
N ARG A 55 6.15 23.29 -19.59
CA ARG A 55 5.80 23.54 -20.99
C ARG A 55 4.98 22.37 -21.55
N PHE A 56 3.66 22.43 -21.39
CA PHE A 56 2.73 21.35 -21.79
C PHE A 56 2.94 20.84 -23.22
N ARG A 57 3.15 21.72 -24.20
CA ARG A 57 3.35 21.33 -25.61
C ARG A 57 4.51 20.33 -25.80
N ARG A 58 5.59 20.48 -25.03
CA ARG A 58 6.76 19.57 -25.12
C ARG A 58 6.49 18.22 -24.45
N TRP A 59 5.68 18.20 -23.40
CA TRP A 59 5.18 16.95 -22.82
C TRP A 59 4.29 16.20 -23.83
N GLU A 60 3.37 16.93 -24.47
CA GLU A 60 2.43 16.38 -25.45
C GLU A 60 3.14 15.79 -26.69
N SER A 61 4.18 16.46 -27.20
CA SER A 61 4.92 16.00 -28.39
C SER A 61 6.02 14.96 -28.08
N GLU A 62 6.82 15.19 -27.03
CA GLU A 62 8.07 14.46 -26.79
C GLU A 62 8.05 13.62 -25.51
N ARG A 63 7.02 13.76 -24.66
CA ARG A 63 6.99 13.21 -23.30
C ARG A 63 8.20 13.67 -22.45
N ILE A 64 8.62 14.92 -22.67
CA ILE A 64 9.68 15.58 -21.90
C ILE A 64 9.06 16.66 -21.00
N LEU A 65 9.36 16.60 -19.71
CA LEU A 65 9.02 17.65 -18.76
C LEU A 65 10.08 18.75 -18.85
N SER A 66 9.73 19.83 -19.53
CA SER A 66 10.60 20.99 -19.67
C SER A 66 10.01 22.19 -18.95
N PHE A 67 10.80 22.80 -18.06
CA PHE A 67 10.33 23.82 -17.13
C PHE A 67 11.46 24.71 -16.61
N VAL A 68 11.12 25.95 -16.27
CA VAL A 68 11.95 26.82 -15.43
C VAL A 68 11.34 26.77 -14.03
N PRO A 69 11.97 26.06 -13.06
CA PRO A 69 11.35 25.82 -11.77
C PRO A 69 11.28 27.10 -10.90
N PRO A 70 10.24 27.22 -10.05
CA PRO A 70 10.28 28.10 -8.89
C PRO A 70 11.39 27.70 -7.91
N ASP A 71 11.87 28.68 -7.14
CA ASP A 71 12.81 28.42 -6.04
C ASP A 71 12.15 27.70 -4.88
N GLY A 72 12.91 26.82 -4.22
CA GLY A 72 12.44 26.11 -3.03
C GLY A 72 11.66 24.84 -3.35
N ASN A 73 10.63 24.54 -2.54
CA ASN A 73 9.88 23.30 -2.60
C ASN A 73 8.56 23.51 -3.35
N PHE A 74 8.28 22.69 -4.36
CA PHE A 74 6.99 22.69 -5.05
C PHE A 74 6.67 21.32 -5.65
N ARG A 75 5.39 21.09 -5.95
CA ARG A 75 4.94 19.89 -6.69
C ARG A 75 5.06 20.12 -8.18
N LEU A 76 5.92 19.37 -8.86
CA LEU A 76 6.14 19.46 -10.30
C LEU A 76 4.99 18.82 -11.09
N MET A 77 4.56 17.63 -10.67
CA MET A 77 3.43 16.94 -11.26
C MET A 77 2.78 15.97 -10.27
N SER A 78 1.49 15.70 -10.48
CA SER A 78 0.78 14.53 -9.94
C SER A 78 0.30 13.66 -11.09
N TYR A 79 0.20 12.36 -10.86
CA TYR A 79 -0.21 11.40 -11.87
C TYR A 79 -1.04 10.27 -11.27
N HIS A 80 -1.81 9.64 -12.13
CA HIS A 80 -2.56 8.43 -11.86
C HIS A 80 -2.15 7.34 -12.85
N ILE A 81 -2.07 6.10 -12.35
CA ILE A 81 -1.86 4.89 -13.13
C ILE A 81 -3.02 3.97 -12.80
N GLY A 82 -3.92 3.84 -13.75
CA GLY A 82 -5.15 3.08 -13.66
C GLY A 82 -4.95 1.59 -13.87
N SER A 83 -6.05 0.88 -13.67
CA SER A 83 -6.13 -0.59 -13.62
C SER A 83 -5.78 -1.32 -14.93
N HIS A 84 -5.63 -0.61 -16.06
CA HIS A 84 -5.17 -1.20 -17.33
C HIS A 84 -3.73 -1.69 -17.25
N ASN A 85 -2.92 -1.09 -16.37
CA ASN A 85 -1.56 -1.51 -16.12
C ASN A 85 -1.52 -2.57 -15.02
N MET A 86 -0.74 -3.63 -15.20
CA MET A 86 -0.54 -4.63 -14.15
C MET A 86 0.23 -4.01 -12.98
N VAL A 87 -0.48 -3.66 -11.90
CA VAL A 87 0.11 -3.14 -10.67
C VAL A 87 0.76 -4.28 -9.88
N ALA A 88 2.04 -4.12 -9.57
CA ALA A 88 2.80 -5.08 -8.80
C ALA A 88 2.48 -4.96 -7.30
N ILE A 89 1.69 -5.89 -6.75
CA ILE A 89 1.34 -5.86 -5.32
C ILE A 89 2.56 -6.28 -4.48
N PRO A 90 3.05 -5.41 -3.58
CA PRO A 90 4.32 -5.63 -2.89
C PRO A 90 4.22 -6.63 -1.72
N LEU A 91 3.02 -6.88 -1.21
CA LEU A 91 2.76 -7.78 -0.08
C LEU A 91 1.73 -8.86 -0.46
N TYR A 92 1.73 -9.96 0.26
CA TYR A 92 0.63 -10.92 0.26
C TYR A 92 0.24 -11.27 1.69
N VAL A 93 -1.02 -11.67 1.86
CA VAL A 93 -1.54 -12.19 3.12
C VAL A 93 -2.06 -13.60 2.89
N ARG A 94 -1.55 -14.54 3.67
CA ARG A 94 -2.18 -15.86 3.85
C ARG A 94 -2.99 -15.79 5.12
N HIS A 95 -4.27 -16.16 5.03
CA HIS A 95 -5.17 -16.11 6.18
C HIS A 95 -5.93 -17.42 6.30
N HIS A 96 -6.20 -17.80 7.54
CA HIS A 96 -7.14 -18.84 7.91
C HIS A 96 -7.92 -18.33 9.13
N ILE A 97 -9.08 -17.75 8.85
CA ILE A 97 -10.03 -17.25 9.84
C ILE A 97 -11.26 -18.14 9.76
N SER A 98 -11.65 -18.72 10.90
CA SER A 98 -12.80 -19.61 11.00
C SER A 98 -13.56 -19.32 12.28
N PHE A 99 -14.88 -19.26 12.20
CA PHE A 99 -15.79 -19.13 13.33
C PHE A 99 -16.58 -20.44 13.50
N LYS A 100 -16.81 -20.86 14.74
CA LYS A 100 -17.62 -22.03 15.10
C LYS A 100 -18.61 -21.63 16.19
N ASP A 101 -19.87 -22.04 16.05
CA ASP A 101 -20.98 -21.58 16.90
C ASP A 101 -20.77 -21.81 18.41
N ILE A 102 -20.10 -22.91 18.78
CA ILE A 102 -19.98 -23.34 20.18
C ILE A 102 -18.52 -23.26 20.68
N ALA A 103 -17.54 -23.33 19.79
CA ALA A 103 -16.12 -23.47 20.13
C ALA A 103 -15.30 -22.17 19.94
N GLY A 104 -15.97 -21.04 19.69
CA GLY A 104 -15.31 -19.79 19.33
C GLY A 104 -14.74 -19.83 17.91
N GLY A 105 -13.66 -19.10 17.66
CA GLY A 105 -12.99 -19.05 16.38
C GLY A 105 -11.49 -19.31 16.47
N LYS A 106 -10.88 -19.51 15.31
CA LYS A 106 -9.42 -19.58 15.14
C LYS A 106 -9.00 -18.54 14.12
N MET A 107 -7.84 -17.94 14.37
CA MET A 107 -7.20 -17.02 13.45
C MET A 107 -5.75 -17.41 13.27
N ASP A 108 -5.33 -17.48 12.01
CA ASP A 108 -3.94 -17.62 11.61
C ASP A 108 -3.72 -16.70 10.40
N ILE A 109 -2.84 -15.71 10.57
CA ILE A 109 -2.53 -14.74 9.53
C ILE A 109 -1.01 -14.70 9.38
N THR A 110 -0.55 -14.78 8.13
CA THR A 110 0.86 -14.63 7.75
C THR A 110 0.95 -13.57 6.67
N VAL A 111 1.84 -12.60 6.86
CA VAL A 111 2.13 -11.54 5.88
C VAL A 111 3.52 -11.82 5.30
N GLY A 112 3.70 -11.62 4.00
CA GLY A 112 4.99 -11.75 3.36
C GLY A 112 5.21 -10.75 2.23
N ALA A 113 6.47 -10.42 1.98
CA ALA A 113 6.88 -9.62 0.84
C ALA A 113 6.78 -10.42 -0.47
N LYS A 114 6.29 -9.77 -1.54
CA LYS A 114 6.15 -10.37 -2.88
C LYS A 114 7.01 -9.63 -3.90
N GLN A 115 6.57 -8.46 -4.36
CA GLN A 115 7.20 -7.68 -5.45
C GLN A 115 7.85 -6.40 -4.92
N THR A 116 8.74 -6.53 -3.93
CA THR A 116 9.41 -5.37 -3.30
C THR A 116 10.75 -5.01 -3.94
N MET A 117 11.17 -5.72 -5.00
CA MET A 117 12.48 -5.52 -5.65
C MET A 117 13.66 -5.57 -4.68
N GLY A 118 13.59 -6.47 -3.69
CA GLY A 118 14.63 -6.60 -2.66
C GLY A 118 14.56 -5.56 -1.54
N LYS A 119 13.64 -4.58 -1.63
CA LYS A 119 13.47 -3.55 -0.61
C LYS A 119 12.71 -4.09 0.60
N THR A 120 13.05 -3.54 1.75
CA THR A 120 12.36 -3.82 3.01
C THR A 120 11.02 -3.10 3.07
N VAL A 121 10.01 -3.77 3.60
CA VAL A 121 8.71 -3.16 3.90
C VAL A 121 8.71 -2.70 5.36
N GLU A 122 8.30 -1.46 5.60
CA GLU A 122 8.32 -0.79 6.89
C GLU A 122 6.92 -0.31 7.28
N ASN A 123 6.74 0.04 8.55
CA ASN A 123 5.48 0.53 9.10
C ASN A 123 4.28 -0.37 8.77
N VAL A 124 4.50 -1.69 8.75
CA VAL A 124 3.45 -2.64 8.39
C VAL A 124 2.47 -2.79 9.54
N VAL A 125 1.22 -2.41 9.29
CA VAL A 125 0.10 -2.49 10.24
C VAL A 125 -1.08 -3.16 9.54
N LEU A 126 -1.65 -4.17 10.18
CA LEU A 126 -2.89 -4.81 9.74
C LEU A 126 -4.04 -4.38 10.65
N GLU A 127 -5.17 -4.04 10.06
CA GLU A 127 -6.40 -3.71 10.77
C GLU A 127 -7.54 -4.61 10.30
N ILE A 128 -8.24 -5.21 11.27
CA ILE A 128 -9.30 -6.18 11.03
C ILE A 128 -10.53 -5.78 11.85
N PRO A 129 -11.59 -5.26 11.23
CA PRO A 129 -12.85 -4.98 11.90
C PRO A 129 -13.58 -6.29 12.19
N MET A 130 -13.48 -6.78 13.43
CA MET A 130 -14.06 -8.04 13.83
C MET A 130 -15.61 -7.95 13.87
N PRO A 131 -16.31 -9.07 13.59
CA PRO A 131 -17.75 -9.14 13.76
C PRO A 131 -18.19 -8.77 15.17
N LYS A 132 -19.39 -8.19 15.31
CA LYS A 132 -19.93 -7.73 16.62
C LYS A 132 -20.04 -8.84 17.66
N SER A 133 -20.17 -10.10 17.23
CA SER A 133 -20.21 -11.28 18.09
C SER A 133 -18.86 -11.61 18.74
N VAL A 134 -17.75 -11.01 18.29
CA VAL A 134 -16.43 -11.19 18.90
C VAL A 134 -16.33 -10.41 20.21
N LEU A 135 -16.09 -11.13 21.31
CA LEU A 135 -15.90 -10.55 22.64
C LEU A 135 -14.46 -10.15 22.88
N ASN A 136 -13.51 -11.02 22.52
CA ASN A 136 -12.07 -10.75 22.58
C ASN A 136 -11.30 -11.72 21.65
N VAL A 137 -10.01 -11.47 21.49
CA VAL A 137 -9.08 -12.34 20.77
C VAL A 137 -7.86 -12.64 21.64
N THR A 138 -7.42 -13.89 21.65
CA THR A 138 -6.21 -14.33 22.36
C THR A 138 -5.23 -14.84 21.34
N LEU A 139 -4.28 -13.98 20.98
CA LEU A 139 -3.34 -14.20 19.89
C LEU A 139 -1.89 -14.20 20.37
N THR A 140 -1.05 -14.92 19.65
CA THR A 140 0.39 -14.97 19.81
C THR A 140 1.04 -14.46 18.51
N PRO A 141 1.55 -13.22 18.49
CA PRO A 141 2.31 -12.72 17.35
C PRO A 141 3.69 -13.39 17.32
N GLY A 142 4.07 -13.93 16.16
CA GLY A 142 5.44 -14.35 15.88
C GLY A 142 6.38 -13.16 15.66
N GLN A 143 5.82 -11.98 15.35
CA GLN A 143 6.54 -10.72 15.27
C GLN A 143 5.59 -9.55 15.57
N GLY A 144 6.13 -8.50 16.19
CA GLY A 144 5.38 -7.29 16.49
C GLY A 144 4.45 -7.46 17.68
N LYS A 145 3.46 -6.59 17.78
CA LYS A 145 2.47 -6.56 18.86
C LYS A 145 1.08 -6.36 18.28
N TYR A 146 0.05 -6.80 19.00
CA TYR A 146 -1.34 -6.57 18.61
C TYR A 146 -2.13 -5.96 19.74
N SER A 147 -3.23 -5.32 19.38
CA SER A 147 -4.27 -4.85 20.28
C SER A 147 -5.64 -5.22 19.73
N PHE A 148 -6.62 -5.29 20.62
CA PHE A 148 -8.02 -5.44 20.24
C PHE A 148 -8.85 -4.51 21.11
N ASP A 149 -9.60 -3.63 20.46
CA ASP A 149 -10.56 -2.76 21.15
C ASP A 149 -11.93 -3.46 21.19
N PRO A 150 -12.44 -3.86 22.37
CA PRO A 150 -13.73 -4.52 22.49
C PRO A 150 -14.92 -3.59 22.20
N VAL A 151 -14.72 -2.27 22.17
CA VAL A 151 -15.77 -1.27 21.87
C VAL A 151 -15.90 -1.10 20.36
N SER A 152 -14.84 -0.68 19.67
CA SER A 152 -14.86 -0.53 18.19
C SER A 152 -14.81 -1.87 17.44
N LYS A 153 -14.49 -2.96 18.13
CA LYS A 153 -14.28 -4.30 17.57
C LYS A 153 -13.12 -4.37 16.57
N VAL A 154 -12.19 -3.44 16.60
CA VAL A 154 -11.03 -3.44 15.71
C VAL A 154 -9.87 -4.17 16.35
N MET A 155 -9.31 -5.14 15.61
CA MET A 155 -8.03 -5.76 15.93
C MET A 155 -6.94 -5.12 15.08
N THR A 156 -5.89 -4.65 15.73
CA THR A 156 -4.72 -4.03 15.08
C THR A 156 -3.49 -4.87 15.35
N TRP A 157 -2.73 -5.21 14.31
CA TRP A 157 -1.43 -5.88 14.42
C TRP A 157 -0.34 -4.98 13.84
N GLU A 158 0.49 -4.44 14.73
CA GLU A 158 1.69 -3.69 14.38
C GLU A 158 2.85 -4.67 14.15
N VAL A 159 3.06 -5.07 12.90
CA VAL A 159 4.13 -5.99 12.48
C VAL A 159 5.51 -5.31 12.53
N GLY A 160 5.54 -4.02 12.18
CA GLY A 160 6.76 -3.23 12.07
C GLY A 160 7.44 -3.44 10.70
N ARG A 161 8.60 -4.11 10.70
CA ARG A 161 9.46 -4.24 9.51
C ARG A 161 9.46 -5.67 8.96
N ILE A 162 9.32 -5.84 7.65
CA ILE A 162 9.34 -7.14 6.97
C ILE A 162 10.51 -7.18 5.99
N GLU A 163 11.56 -7.91 6.36
CA GLU A 163 12.69 -8.22 5.49
C GLU A 163 12.31 -9.28 4.43
N VAL A 164 13.01 -9.26 3.30
CA VAL A 164 12.77 -10.22 2.22
C VAL A 164 13.03 -11.65 2.72
N GLY A 165 12.07 -12.55 2.48
CA GLY A 165 12.13 -13.94 2.94
C GLY A 165 11.63 -14.17 4.38
N ARG A 166 11.37 -13.11 5.16
CA ARG A 166 10.68 -13.23 6.45
C ARG A 166 9.17 -13.33 6.24
N MET A 167 8.52 -14.14 7.07
CA MET A 167 7.07 -14.34 7.07
C MET A 167 6.50 -14.16 8.47
N PRO A 168 6.35 -12.90 8.93
CA PRO A 168 5.63 -12.60 10.17
C PRO A 168 4.26 -13.27 10.19
N ASN A 169 3.88 -13.82 11.34
CA ASN A 169 2.57 -14.41 11.55
C ASN A 169 1.98 -14.01 12.89
N ILE A 170 0.66 -14.13 13.01
CA ILE A 170 -0.08 -14.02 14.26
C ILE A 170 -1.17 -15.08 14.29
N ARG A 171 -1.24 -15.83 15.39
CA ARG A 171 -2.09 -17.03 15.49
C ARG A 171 -2.76 -17.12 16.85
N GLY A 172 -3.97 -17.68 16.91
CA GLY A 172 -4.64 -17.92 18.17
C GLY A 172 -6.14 -18.15 18.04
N THR A 173 -6.87 -17.80 19.10
CA THR A 173 -8.30 -18.06 19.24
C THR A 173 -9.10 -16.76 19.31
N ILE A 174 -10.32 -16.83 18.78
CA ILE A 174 -11.32 -15.76 18.84
C ILE A 174 -12.42 -16.23 19.80
N ASN A 175 -12.81 -15.41 20.76
CA ASN A 175 -13.92 -15.74 21.65
C ASN A 175 -15.19 -15.04 21.17
N LEU A 176 -16.25 -15.83 20.96
CA LEU A 176 -17.55 -15.38 20.50
C LEU A 176 -18.54 -15.29 21.65
N GLN A 177 -19.55 -14.44 21.50
CA GLN A 177 -20.70 -14.39 22.39
C GLN A 177 -21.55 -15.66 22.25
N SER A 178 -21.80 -16.34 23.37
CA SER A 178 -22.65 -17.54 23.41
C SER A 178 -24.05 -17.27 22.83
N GLY A 179 -24.55 -18.20 22.02
CA GLY A 179 -25.88 -18.11 21.41
C GLY A 179 -25.98 -17.20 20.18
N THR A 180 -24.86 -16.66 19.69
CA THR A 180 -24.81 -15.97 18.39
C THR A 180 -24.40 -16.95 17.28
N SER A 181 -25.01 -16.81 16.12
CA SER A 181 -24.60 -17.58 14.94
C SER A 181 -23.22 -17.14 14.46
N ALA A 182 -22.46 -18.07 13.89
CA ALA A 182 -21.23 -17.75 13.20
C ALA A 182 -21.46 -16.65 12.13
N PRO A 183 -20.53 -15.69 11.98
CA PRO A 183 -20.55 -14.72 10.89
C PRO A 183 -20.60 -15.40 9.52
N GLU A 184 -21.37 -14.85 8.59
CA GLU A 184 -21.52 -15.39 7.22
C GLU A 184 -20.25 -15.23 6.37
N SER A 185 -19.39 -14.27 6.72
CA SER A 185 -18.14 -14.00 6.01
C SER A 185 -17.03 -13.59 6.96
N ASN A 186 -15.80 -13.80 6.51
CA ASN A 186 -14.61 -13.32 7.22
C ASN A 186 -14.48 -11.79 7.04
N PRO A 187 -13.98 -11.08 8.07
CA PRO A 187 -13.74 -9.65 7.98
C PRO A 187 -12.65 -9.34 6.93
N ALA A 188 -12.73 -8.16 6.34
CA ALA A 188 -11.66 -7.64 5.49
C ALA A 188 -10.39 -7.38 6.32
N ILE A 189 -9.23 -7.47 5.67
CA ILE A 189 -7.94 -7.17 6.29
C ILE A 189 -7.37 -5.94 5.57
N SER A 190 -7.36 -4.80 6.26
CA SER A 190 -6.73 -3.58 5.75
C SER A 190 -5.24 -3.61 6.12
N ILE A 191 -4.38 -3.17 5.19
CA ILE A 191 -2.92 -3.17 5.39
C ILE A 191 -2.39 -1.80 5.05
N GLN A 192 -1.65 -1.21 5.99
CA GLN A 192 -0.84 -0.03 5.74
C GLN A 192 0.64 -0.43 5.79
N PHE A 193 1.45 0.17 4.92
CA PHE A 193 2.88 -0.06 4.86
C PHE A 193 3.61 1.07 4.13
N THR A 194 4.92 1.08 4.23
CA THR A 194 5.80 1.99 3.49
C THR A 194 6.96 1.20 2.89
N ILE A 195 7.34 1.51 1.66
CA ILE A 195 8.56 0.96 1.04
C ILE A 195 9.41 2.13 0.56
N ASN A 196 10.56 2.29 1.20
CA ASN A 196 11.51 3.32 0.84
C ASN A 196 12.29 2.96 -0.43
N GLN A 197 12.57 3.97 -1.26
CA GLN A 197 13.33 3.84 -2.50
C GLN A 197 12.72 2.86 -3.52
N LEU A 198 11.39 2.79 -3.58
CA LEU A 198 10.65 2.02 -4.57
C LEU A 198 9.50 2.88 -5.12
N ALA A 199 9.43 2.99 -6.45
CA ALA A 199 8.18 3.33 -7.14
C ALA A 199 7.51 2.00 -7.53
N VAL A 200 6.35 1.71 -6.93
CA VAL A 200 5.61 0.46 -7.14
C VAL A 200 5.08 0.35 -8.57
N SER A 201 4.89 1.49 -9.25
CA SER A 201 4.60 1.53 -10.69
C SER A 201 5.76 1.06 -11.58
N GLY A 202 6.99 1.00 -11.02
CA GLY A 202 8.21 0.82 -11.77
C GLY A 202 8.66 2.07 -12.54
N LEU A 203 8.06 3.24 -12.29
CA LEU A 203 8.47 4.52 -12.88
C LEU A 203 9.96 4.79 -12.61
N LYS A 204 10.70 5.12 -13.67
CA LYS A 204 12.12 5.44 -13.59
C LYS A 204 12.45 6.72 -14.32
N VAL A 205 13.15 7.61 -13.63
CA VAL A 205 13.80 8.79 -14.23
C VAL A 205 14.94 8.31 -15.13
N ASN A 206 15.01 8.87 -16.33
CA ASN A 206 16.08 8.62 -17.28
C ASN A 206 17.20 9.66 -17.15
N ARG A 207 16.84 10.95 -17.25
CA ARG A 207 17.75 12.09 -17.08
C ARG A 207 16.99 13.32 -16.60
N LEU A 208 17.68 14.20 -15.89
CA LEU A 208 17.29 15.57 -15.54
C LEU A 208 18.35 16.54 -16.08
#